data_AF-A0A6B3CY01-F1
#
_entry.id   AF-A0A6B3CY01-F1
#
_cell.length_a   1.000
_cell.length_b   1.000
_cell.length_c   1.000
_cell.angle_alpha   90.00
_cell.angle_beta   90.00
_cell.angle_gamma   90.00
#
_symmetry.space_group_name_H-M   'P 1'
#
loop_
_entity.id
_entity.type
_entity.pdbx_description
1 polymer ?
#
loop_
_entity_poly.entity_id
_entity_poly.type
_entity_poly.pdbx_seq_one_letter_code
_entity_poly.pdbx_strand_id
1 'polypeptide(L)'
;YEEMVELTREAGCALHLAHATMNFGVNKGRAPELLTLLDDALAGGADITLDTYPYTPGCTTLVALLPSWASEGGPERILERLADDETAERIRHHMEEIGSDGSHGVPMEWETIEISGTGDPALAPYVGRTVLESAR
;
A
#
# COMPACT_ATOMS: atom_id res chain seq x y z
N TYR A 1 -11.02 7.93 -0.68
CA TYR A 1 -11.17 9.16 0.12
C TYR A 1 -12.60 9.65 0.12
N GLU A 2 -13.19 9.92 -1.05
CA GLU A 2 -14.58 10.41 -1.17
C GLU A 2 -15.59 9.61 -0.33
N GLU A 3 -15.61 8.29 -0.47
CA GLU A 3 -16.47 7.40 0.34
C GLU A 3 -16.35 7.64 1.86
N MET A 4 -15.13 7.82 2.38
CA MET A 4 -14.93 8.08 3.81
C MET A 4 -15.42 9.47 4.22
N VAL A 5 -15.28 10.46 3.33
CA VAL A 5 -15.80 11.82 3.55
C VAL A 5 -17.33 11.80 3.57
N GLU A 6 -17.96 11.08 2.64
CA GLU A 6 -19.41 10.89 2.60
C GLU A 6 -19.93 10.17 3.84
N LEU A 7 -19.32 9.04 4.20
CA LEU A 7 -19.66 8.28 5.41
C LEU A 7 -19.59 9.14 6.67
N THR A 8 -18.58 10.01 6.77
CA THR A 8 -18.41 10.92 7.91
C THR A 8 -19.56 11.93 8.00
N ARG A 9 -20.03 12.44 6.87
CA ARG A 9 -21.18 13.35 6.80
C ARG A 9 -22.47 12.64 7.20
N GLU A 10 -22.67 11.40 6.75
CA GLU A 10 -23.84 10.59 7.11
C GLU A 10 -23.84 10.20 8.59
N ALA A 11 -22.67 9.79 9.11
CA ALA A 11 -22.51 9.37 10.50
C ALA A 11 -22.48 10.55 11.49
N GLY A 12 -22.16 11.76 11.04
CA GLY A 12 -22.06 12.96 11.87
C GLY A 12 -20.93 12.91 12.90
N CYS A 13 -19.85 12.18 12.61
CA CYS A 13 -18.67 12.07 13.46
C CYS A 13 -17.47 12.83 12.85
N ALA A 14 -16.39 12.97 13.63
CA ALA A 14 -15.13 13.50 13.11
C ALA A 14 -14.35 12.40 12.37
N LEU A 15 -13.60 12.79 11.33
CA LEU A 15 -12.76 11.91 10.54
C LEU A 15 -11.29 12.29 10.66
N HIS A 16 -10.45 11.28 10.88
CA HIS A 16 -9.02 11.39 10.69
C HIS A 16 -8.58 10.46 9.57
N LEU A 17 -8.05 11.02 8.48
CA LEU A 17 -7.46 10.27 7.39
C LEU A 17 -6.00 9.98 7.70
N ALA A 18 -5.75 8.82 8.28
CA ALA A 18 -4.41 8.35 8.57
C ALA A 18 -3.64 8.06 7.28
N HIS A 19 -2.38 8.49 7.19
CA HIS A 19 -1.52 8.27 6.02
C HIS A 19 -2.18 8.71 4.71
N ALA A 20 -2.74 9.91 4.67
CA ALA A 20 -3.39 10.47 3.50
C ALA A 20 -2.36 10.75 2.40
N THR A 21 -2.15 9.78 1.50
CA THR A 21 -1.19 9.86 0.40
C THR A 21 -1.77 9.25 -0.88
N MET A 22 -1.39 9.82 -2.02
CA MET A 22 -1.72 9.34 -3.35
C MET A 22 -0.58 8.47 -3.88
N ASN A 23 -0.50 7.22 -3.39
CA ASN A 23 0.51 6.25 -3.82
C ASN A 23 0.27 5.75 -5.25
N PHE A 24 1.27 5.09 -5.84
CA PHE A 24 1.26 4.42 -7.16
C PHE A 24 1.24 5.34 -8.39
N GLY A 25 1.75 4.83 -9.52
CA GLY A 25 1.84 5.57 -10.78
C GLY A 25 0.48 6.10 -11.26
N VAL A 26 -0.59 5.34 -11.06
CA VAL A 26 -1.97 5.71 -11.47
C VAL A 26 -2.50 6.97 -10.77
N ASN A 27 -1.92 7.37 -9.63
CA ASN A 27 -2.32 8.57 -8.90
C ASN A 27 -1.41 9.79 -9.10
N LYS A 28 -0.40 9.67 -9.99
CA LYS A 28 0.55 10.75 -10.25
C LYS A 28 -0.17 12.01 -10.73
N GLY A 29 0.08 13.13 -10.04
CA GLY A 29 -0.50 14.43 -10.37
C GLY A 29 -1.92 14.67 -9.84
N ARG A 30 -2.53 13.70 -9.15
CA ARG A 30 -3.92 13.79 -8.66
C ARG A 30 -4.06 14.41 -7.27
N ALA A 31 -2.97 14.88 -6.66
CA ALA A 31 -3.01 15.54 -5.36
C ALA A 31 -4.01 16.73 -5.30
N PRO A 32 -4.13 17.59 -6.34
CA PRO A 32 -5.14 18.65 -6.34
C PRO A 32 -6.58 18.15 -6.24
N GLU A 33 -6.89 16.97 -6.79
CA GLU A 33 -8.23 16.37 -6.70
C GLU A 33 -8.58 16.02 -5.24
N LEU A 34 -7.64 15.39 -4.51
CA LEU A 34 -7.81 15.09 -3.10
C LEU A 34 -7.94 16.37 -2.26
N LEU A 35 -7.11 17.39 -2.53
CA LEU A 35 -7.20 18.66 -1.81
C LEU A 35 -8.53 19.35 -2.04
N THR A 36 -9.04 19.37 -3.28
CA THR A 36 -10.34 19.96 -3.61
C THR A 36 -11.47 19.25 -2.86
N LEU A 37 -11.48 17.91 -2.87
CA LEU A 37 -12.45 17.10 -2.12
C LEU A 37 -12.47 17.45 -0.62
N LEU A 38 -11.29 17.62 -0.02
CA LEU A 38 -11.16 17.93 1.41
C LEU A 38 -11.55 19.38 1.72
N ASP A 39 -11.12 20.34 0.89
CA ASP A 39 -11.48 21.75 1.03
C ASP A 39 -13.00 21.95 0.95
N ASP A 40 -13.67 21.28 0.00
CA ASP A 40 -15.13 21.32 -0.12
C ASP A 40 -15.83 20.71 1.10
N ALA A 41 -15.32 19.60 1.64
CA ALA A 41 -15.87 18.98 2.83
C ALA A 41 -15.72 19.86 4.09
N LEU A 42 -14.55 20.47 4.26
CA LEU A 42 -14.26 21.42 5.34
C LEU A 42 -15.14 22.68 5.22
N ALA A 43 -15.28 23.24 4.01
CA ALA A 43 -16.19 24.36 3.74
C ALA A 43 -17.66 24.01 4.02
N GLY A 44 -18.02 22.74 3.83
CA GLY A 44 -19.32 22.17 4.19
C GLY A 44 -19.53 21.94 5.70
N GLY A 45 -18.52 22.22 6.54
CA GLY A 45 -18.59 22.10 7.99
C GLY A 45 -18.21 20.73 8.55
N ALA A 46 -17.61 19.85 7.74
CA ALA A 46 -17.11 18.57 8.25
C ALA A 46 -15.87 18.77 9.15
N ASP A 47 -15.77 17.97 10.22
CA ASP A 47 -14.59 17.92 11.09
C ASP A 47 -13.63 16.84 10.57
N ILE A 48 -12.69 17.25 9.70
CA ILE A 48 -11.75 16.36 9.03
C ILE A 48 -10.33 16.80 9.31
N THR A 49 -9.50 15.84 9.71
CA THR A 49 -8.05 15.99 9.81
C THR A 49 -7.34 14.91 9.00
N LEU A 50 -6.08 15.14 8.67
CA LEU A 50 -5.24 14.17 7.98
C LEU A 50 -3.79 14.27 8.46
N ASP A 51 -3.05 13.18 8.31
CA ASP A 51 -1.60 13.20 8.30
C ASP A 51 -1.08 12.67 6.96
N THR A 52 0.13 13.06 6.60
CA THR A 52 0.83 12.54 5.42
C THR A 52 2.31 12.42 5.70
N TYR A 53 3.01 11.62 4.91
CA TYR A 53 4.44 11.43 5.08
C TYR A 53 5.21 12.67 4.60
N PRO A 54 6.23 13.15 5.35
CA PRO A 54 7.12 14.21 4.89
C PRO A 54 8.19 13.70 3.91
N TYR A 55 8.18 12.41 3.57
CA TYR A 55 9.16 11.74 2.73
C TYR A 55 8.51 11.15 1.47
N THR A 56 9.28 11.06 0.39
CA THR A 56 8.79 10.60 -0.92
C THR A 56 8.52 9.09 -0.99
N PRO A 57 9.44 8.20 -0.58
CA PRO A 57 9.16 6.76 -0.55
C PRO A 57 8.47 6.39 0.78
N GLY A 58 7.31 5.72 0.69
CA GLY A 58 6.74 5.03 1.84
C GLY A 58 7.73 4.00 2.42
N CYS A 59 7.65 3.73 3.73
CA CYS A 59 8.46 2.72 4.37
C CYS A 59 7.54 1.71 5.07
N THR A 60 7.51 0.49 4.55
CA THR A 60 6.74 -0.63 5.12
C THR A 60 7.47 -1.94 4.85
N THR A 61 6.97 -3.03 5.40
CA THR A 61 7.49 -4.38 5.16
C THR A 61 6.96 -4.94 3.84
N LEU A 62 7.78 -5.67 3.08
CA LEU A 62 7.39 -6.30 1.81
C LEU A 62 6.14 -7.20 1.93
N VAL A 63 5.96 -7.86 3.08
CA VAL A 63 4.81 -8.71 3.37
C VAL A 63 3.47 -7.95 3.37
N ALA A 64 3.49 -6.63 3.64
CA ALA A 64 2.27 -5.81 3.63
C ALA A 64 1.66 -5.67 2.23
N LEU A 65 2.43 -5.97 1.18
CA LEU A 65 1.99 -5.93 -0.21
C LEU A 65 1.28 -7.22 -0.65
N LEU A 66 1.37 -8.29 0.15
CA LEU A 66 0.69 -9.54 -0.17
C LEU A 66 -0.83 -9.38 -0.11
N PRO A 67 -1.60 -10.17 -0.87
CA PRO A 67 -3.03 -10.27 -0.68
C PRO A 67 -3.37 -10.64 0.77
N SER A 68 -4.41 -10.04 1.36
CA SER A 68 -4.81 -10.30 2.75
C SER A 68 -5.04 -11.78 3.04
N TRP A 69 -5.62 -12.53 2.09
CA TRP A 69 -5.82 -13.97 2.21
C TRP A 69 -4.51 -14.75 2.35
N ALA A 70 -3.42 -14.26 1.74
CA ALA A 70 -2.10 -14.89 1.86
C ALA A 70 -1.51 -14.67 3.25
N SER A 71 -1.94 -13.62 3.95
CA SER A 71 -1.53 -13.29 5.33
C SER A 71 -2.36 -14.00 6.41
N GLU A 72 -3.46 -14.67 6.03
CA GLU A 72 -4.33 -15.36 6.98
C GLU A 72 -3.58 -16.45 7.74
N GLY A 73 -3.65 -16.43 9.07
CA GLY A 73 -2.97 -17.42 9.91
C GLY A 73 -1.51 -17.09 10.25
N GLY A 74 -1.01 -15.91 9.88
CA GLY A 74 0.25 -15.36 10.36
C GLY A 74 1.51 -15.76 9.57
N PRO A 75 2.69 -15.35 10.04
CA PRO A 75 3.96 -15.46 9.30
C PRO A 75 4.32 -16.87 8.84
N GLU A 76 4.10 -17.88 9.68
CA GLU A 76 4.41 -19.27 9.34
C GLU A 76 3.56 -19.75 8.16
N ARG A 77 2.28 -19.39 8.13
CA ARG A 77 1.38 -19.72 7.02
C ARG A 77 1.70 -18.97 5.75
N ILE A 78 2.19 -17.74 5.85
CA ILE A 78 2.71 -16.99 4.70
C ILE A 78 3.86 -17.77 4.07
N LEU A 79 4.84 -18.19 4.87
CA LEU A 79 6.00 -18.94 4.38
C LEU A 79 5.61 -20.28 3.76
N GLU A 80 4.69 -21.03 4.38
CA GLU A 80 4.16 -22.27 3.81
C GLU A 80 3.51 -22.05 2.44
N ARG A 81 2.71 -20.99 2.28
CA ARG A 81 2.09 -20.64 0.99
C ARG A 81 3.10 -20.18 -0.05
N LEU A 82 4.15 -19.47 0.36
CA LEU A 82 5.21 -19.04 -0.56
C LEU A 82 6.11 -20.19 -1.01
N ALA A 83 6.17 -21.28 -0.22
CA ALA A 83 6.94 -22.47 -0.55
C ALA A 83 6.17 -23.49 -1.40
N ASP A 84 4.84 -23.34 -1.53
CA ASP A 84 3.98 -24.19 -2.35
C ASP A 84 3.74 -23.53 -3.71
N ASP A 85 4.12 -24.21 -4.80
CA ASP A 85 4.11 -23.66 -6.16
C ASP A 85 2.73 -23.14 -6.59
N GLU A 86 1.65 -23.85 -6.23
CA GLU A 86 0.29 -23.46 -6.63
C GLU A 86 -0.13 -22.17 -5.92
N THR A 87 0.05 -22.09 -4.61
CA THR A 87 -0.31 -20.90 -3.86
C THR A 87 0.64 -19.74 -4.11
N ALA A 88 1.92 -19.98 -4.35
CA ALA A 88 2.89 -18.97 -4.77
C ALA A 88 2.52 -18.36 -6.13
N GLU A 89 2.16 -19.15 -7.14
CA GLU A 89 1.72 -18.62 -8.43
C GLU A 89 0.40 -17.85 -8.30
N ARG A 90 -0.51 -18.30 -7.43
CA ARG A 90 -1.75 -17.55 -7.15
C ARG A 90 -1.45 -16.19 -6.51
N ILE A 91 -0.53 -16.13 -5.55
CA ILE A 91 -0.06 -14.87 -4.95
C ILE A 91 0.55 -13.99 -6.04
N ARG A 92 1.45 -14.54 -6.86
CA ARG A 92 2.10 -13.83 -7.95
C ARG A 92 1.09 -13.23 -8.93
N HIS A 93 0.09 -13.98 -9.36
CA HIS A 93 -0.96 -13.49 -10.25
C HIS A 93 -1.74 -12.31 -9.64
N HIS A 94 -2.07 -12.39 -8.35
CA HIS A 94 -2.68 -11.25 -7.66
C HIS A 94 -1.76 -10.04 -7.59
N MET A 95 -0.46 -10.23 -7.37
CA MET A 95 0.47 -9.10 -7.26
C MET A 95 0.79 -8.47 -8.61
N GLU A 96 0.91 -9.25 -9.68
CA GLU A 96 1.41 -8.79 -10.98
C GLU A 96 0.32 -8.46 -12.00
N GLU A 97 -0.86 -9.09 -11.91
CA GLU A 97 -1.91 -8.95 -12.94
C GLU A 97 -3.17 -8.26 -12.41
N ILE A 98 -3.66 -8.67 -11.23
CA ILE A 98 -4.93 -8.17 -10.68
C ILE A 98 -4.73 -6.93 -9.79
N GLY A 99 -3.66 -6.91 -8.99
CA GLY A 99 -3.50 -6.04 -7.84
C GLY A 99 -3.98 -6.70 -6.53
N SER A 100 -3.22 -6.49 -5.45
CA SER A 100 -3.57 -6.95 -4.11
C SER A 100 -4.21 -5.84 -3.29
N ASP A 101 -5.05 -6.18 -2.32
CA ASP A 101 -5.58 -5.22 -1.35
C ASP A 101 -4.48 -4.60 -0.48
N GLY A 102 -3.37 -5.30 -0.23
CA GLY A 102 -2.14 -4.75 0.34
C GLY A 102 -1.47 -3.65 -0.51
N SER A 103 -1.81 -3.58 -1.80
CA SER A 103 -1.36 -2.57 -2.77
C SER A 103 -2.55 -1.75 -3.32
N HIS A 104 -3.63 -1.61 -2.54
CA HIS A 104 -4.85 -0.88 -2.92
C HIS A 104 -5.46 -1.32 -4.27
N GLY A 105 -5.34 -2.59 -4.62
CA GLY A 105 -5.82 -3.16 -5.88
C GLY A 105 -4.99 -2.78 -7.11
N VAL A 106 -3.80 -2.18 -6.92
CA VAL A 106 -2.90 -1.83 -8.03
C VAL A 106 -1.85 -2.93 -8.19
N PRO A 107 -1.65 -3.45 -9.42
CA PRO A 107 -0.53 -4.36 -9.72
C PRO A 107 0.82 -3.77 -9.35
N MET A 108 1.76 -4.64 -8.99
CA MET A 108 3.04 -4.25 -8.43
C MET A 108 4.00 -3.70 -9.47
N GLU A 109 4.49 -2.48 -9.24
CA GLU A 109 5.59 -1.87 -9.98
C GLU A 109 6.91 -2.26 -9.31
N TRP A 110 7.39 -3.50 -9.53
CA TRP A 110 8.56 -4.07 -8.83
C TRP A 110 9.84 -3.25 -8.95
N GLU A 111 9.97 -2.45 -10.01
CA GLU A 111 11.05 -1.49 -10.21
C GLU A 111 11.02 -0.28 -9.25
N THR A 112 9.91 -0.08 -8.53
CA THR A 112 9.74 1.01 -7.55
C THR A 112 9.89 0.55 -6.10
N ILE A 113 9.94 -0.76 -5.87
CA ILE A 113 10.03 -1.35 -4.52
C ILE A 113 11.50 -1.59 -4.17
N GLU A 114 12.08 -0.69 -3.39
CA GLU A 114 13.47 -0.80 -2.91
C GLU A 114 13.55 -1.53 -1.56
N ILE A 115 14.54 -2.41 -1.42
CA ILE A 115 14.85 -3.09 -0.16
C ILE A 115 15.69 -2.14 0.71
N SER A 116 15.07 -1.51 1.70
CA SER A 116 15.75 -0.58 2.60
C SER A 116 16.54 -1.25 3.74
N GLY A 117 16.24 -2.51 4.06
CA GLY A 117 16.92 -3.27 5.11
C GLY A 117 16.47 -4.72 5.22
N THR A 118 17.31 -5.57 5.81
CA THR A 118 17.04 -6.99 6.02
C THR A 118 17.41 -7.41 7.44
N GLY A 119 16.69 -8.39 7.99
CA GLY A 119 17.04 -9.00 9.27
C GLY A 119 18.13 -10.07 9.16
N ASP A 120 18.26 -10.70 7.99
CA ASP A 120 19.28 -11.70 7.68
C ASP A 120 20.50 -11.03 7.02
N PRO A 121 21.72 -11.13 7.61
CA PRO A 121 22.96 -10.63 7.01
C PRO A 121 23.27 -11.23 5.63
N ALA A 122 22.80 -12.45 5.33
CA ALA A 122 22.98 -13.06 4.02
C ALA A 122 22.26 -12.28 2.90
N LEU A 123 21.23 -11.51 3.25
CA LEU A 123 20.46 -10.69 2.32
C LEU A 123 20.98 -9.23 2.23
N ALA A 124 22.02 -8.87 2.99
CA ALA A 124 22.61 -7.53 2.95
C ALA A 124 23.01 -7.05 1.54
N PRO A 125 23.48 -7.91 0.60
CA PRO A 125 23.80 -7.47 -0.77
C PRO A 125 22.62 -6.92 -1.58
N TYR A 126 21.38 -7.18 -1.15
CA TYR A 126 20.16 -6.69 -1.80
C TYR A 126 19.70 -5.33 -1.28
N VAL A 127 20.24 -4.85 -0.15
CA VAL A 127 19.87 -3.54 0.40
C VAL A 127 20.28 -2.43 -0.57
N GLY A 128 19.36 -1.49 -0.81
CA GLY A 128 19.50 -0.41 -1.79
C GLY A 128 19.26 -0.84 -3.24
N ARG A 129 18.79 -2.07 -3.47
CA ARG A 129 18.31 -2.53 -4.78
C ARG A 129 16.80 -2.64 -4.78
N THR A 130 16.24 -2.51 -5.97
CA THR A 130 14.83 -2.83 -6.20
C THR A 130 14.60 -4.35 -6.15
N VAL A 131 13.36 -4.77 -5.89
CA VAL A 131 12.97 -6.18 -5.97
C VAL A 131 13.23 -6.73 -7.39
N LEU A 132 12.93 -5.94 -8.42
CA LEU A 132 13.18 -6.32 -9.82
C LEU A 132 14.67 -6.56 -10.12
N GLU A 133 15.56 -5.71 -9.63
CA GLU A 133 17.02 -5.90 -9.79
C GLU A 133 17.55 -7.11 -9.03
N SER A 134 16.91 -7.44 -7.91
CA SER A 134 17.31 -8.56 -7.04
C SER A 134 16.85 -9.92 -7.56
N ALA A 135 15.85 -9.95 -8.45
CA ALA A 135 15.28 -11.15 -9.05
C ALA A 135 16.07 -11.69 -10.26
N ARG A 136 17.17 -11.03 -10.66
CA ARG A 136 18.03 -11.39 -11.80
C ARG A 136 19.34 -12.01 -11.33
#